data_AF-A0A3N4HX62-F1
#
_entry.id   AF-A0A3N4HX62-F1
#
_cell.length_a   1.000
_cell.length_b   1.000
_cell.length_c   1.000
_cell.angle_alpha   90.00
_cell.angle_beta   90.00
_cell.angle_gamma   90.00
#
_symmetry.space_group_name_H-M   'P 1'
#
loop_
_entity.id
_entity.type
_entity.pdbx_description
1 polymer ?
#
loop_
_entity_poly.entity_id
_entity_poly.type
_entity_poly.pdbx_seq_one_letter_code
_entity_poly.pdbx_strand_id
1 'polypeptide(L)'
;MHYEKHSQFVMEDTPVDAVTTKKRKNPTYRFAYPTTDHTYTKSPPVARFANANAILGPRVAVRLASSPASEPFLLHTDLLRKYSRYFSGLLDFPGIESSTKEVMLDLVEPVDVSSAFEYFVEFLYRGTYTIPRRIIGGDHAVLHGKIYVLADRLIAPELKRCALLKMHELLSRSADYELTWDQLAEELIPVVYEGTQEWDCELDDCQTFKANTEPMRELIASYIAQSVSGARARPCMMEAFRKYPELMENMLFHVTDSLGKMNQTRVDYFLAKVV
;
A
#
# COMPACT_ATOMS: atom_id res chain seq x y z
N MET A 1 32.85 6.14 -83.32
CA MET A 1 33.44 5.53 -82.12
C MET A 1 32.40 5.62 -81.01
N HIS A 2 31.75 4.50 -80.74
CA HIS A 2 30.75 4.34 -79.68
C HIS A 2 31.43 4.24 -78.32
N TYR A 3 30.85 4.89 -77.32
CA TYR A 3 30.99 4.49 -75.91
C TYR A 3 29.63 4.61 -75.23
N GLU A 4 28.92 3.48 -75.21
CA GLU A 4 27.95 3.14 -74.17
C GLU A 4 28.72 2.63 -72.95
N LYS A 5 28.35 3.07 -71.75
CA LYS A 5 28.53 2.28 -70.52
C LYS A 5 27.38 2.61 -69.58
N HIS A 6 26.35 1.79 -69.65
CA HIS A 6 25.31 1.68 -68.64
C HIS A 6 25.90 1.01 -67.38
N SER A 7 25.82 1.71 -66.26
CA SER A 7 26.10 1.16 -64.93
C SER A 7 24.81 0.51 -64.42
N GLN A 8 24.78 -0.83 -64.39
CA GLN A 8 23.73 -1.61 -63.75
C GLN A 8 23.91 -1.53 -62.23
N PHE A 9 22.89 -1.00 -61.55
CA PHE A 9 22.76 -1.04 -60.10
C PHE A 9 22.03 -2.33 -59.74
N VAL A 10 22.75 -3.30 -59.17
CA VAL A 10 22.19 -4.56 -58.67
C VAL A 10 21.64 -4.27 -57.27
N MET A 11 20.32 -4.42 -57.09
CA MET A 11 19.73 -4.50 -55.76
C MET A 11 19.99 -5.90 -55.20
N GLU A 12 20.83 -5.99 -54.17
CA GLU A 12 20.97 -7.20 -53.36
C GLU A 12 19.81 -7.26 -52.36
N ASP A 13 18.96 -8.26 -52.54
CA ASP A 13 17.90 -8.62 -51.58
C ASP A 13 18.54 -9.06 -50.26
N THR A 14 18.36 -8.22 -49.23
CA THR A 14 18.77 -8.54 -47.87
C THR A 14 17.71 -9.46 -47.25
N PRO A 15 18.06 -10.64 -46.72
CA PRO A 15 17.10 -11.52 -46.08
C PRO A 15 16.57 -10.88 -44.79
N VAL A 16 15.24 -10.82 -44.69
CA VAL A 16 14.52 -10.38 -43.49
C VAL A 16 14.70 -11.45 -42.42
N ASP A 17 15.60 -11.20 -41.48
CA ASP A 17 15.77 -12.06 -40.30
C ASP A 17 14.47 -12.09 -39.49
N ALA A 18 14.02 -13.32 -39.23
CA ALA A 18 12.85 -13.62 -38.43
C ALA A 18 13.00 -13.03 -37.01
N VAL A 19 12.20 -12.01 -36.71
CA VAL A 19 12.01 -11.48 -35.35
C VAL A 19 11.36 -12.57 -34.52
N THR A 20 12.19 -13.37 -33.85
CA THR A 20 11.77 -14.22 -32.75
C THR A 20 11.39 -13.33 -31.59
N THR A 21 10.09 -13.14 -31.39
CA THR A 21 9.52 -12.53 -30.19
C THR A 21 9.88 -13.41 -28.98
N LYS A 22 11.05 -13.14 -28.39
CA LYS A 22 11.40 -13.66 -27.06
C LYS A 22 10.36 -13.10 -26.09
N LYS A 23 9.38 -13.93 -25.76
CA LYS A 23 8.43 -13.76 -24.66
C LYS A 23 9.26 -13.44 -23.42
N ARG A 24 9.35 -12.15 -23.05
CA ARG A 24 10.02 -11.70 -21.84
C ARG A 24 9.31 -12.41 -20.69
N LYS A 25 9.99 -13.38 -20.08
CA LYS A 25 9.57 -13.93 -18.81
C LYS A 25 9.64 -12.76 -17.83
N ASN A 26 8.50 -12.34 -17.30
CA ASN A 26 8.47 -11.42 -16.17
C ASN A 26 9.39 -12.03 -15.09
N PRO A 27 10.40 -11.31 -14.59
CA PRO A 27 11.14 -11.78 -13.45
C PRO A 27 10.14 -11.83 -12.29
N THR A 28 9.74 -13.04 -11.91
CA THR A 28 9.15 -13.28 -10.59
C THR A 28 10.23 -12.92 -9.58
N TYR A 29 10.22 -11.66 -9.14
CA TYR A 29 10.98 -11.20 -7.99
C TYR A 29 10.42 -11.91 -6.77
N ARG A 30 10.93 -13.10 -6.49
CA ARG A 30 10.84 -13.70 -5.16
C ARG A 30 11.73 -12.85 -4.24
N PHE A 31 11.16 -11.79 -3.69
CA PHE A 31 11.68 -11.23 -2.45
C PHE A 31 11.55 -12.32 -1.40
N ALA A 32 12.65 -13.02 -1.12
CA ALA A 32 12.79 -13.72 0.13
C ALA A 32 12.85 -12.63 1.20
N TYR A 33 11.69 -12.25 1.74
CA TYR A 33 11.66 -11.45 2.95
C TYR A 33 12.58 -12.15 3.95
N PRO A 34 13.51 -11.45 4.60
CA PRO A 34 14.12 -12.00 5.79
C PRO A 34 12.96 -12.31 6.72
N THR A 35 12.66 -13.59 6.91
CA THR A 35 11.84 -14.06 8.01
C THR A 35 12.63 -13.72 9.26
N THR A 36 12.52 -12.47 9.71
CA THR A 36 12.83 -12.10 11.07
C THR A 36 11.96 -12.99 11.92
N ASP A 37 12.57 -14.04 12.46
CA ASP A 37 12.00 -14.95 13.43
C ASP A 37 11.77 -14.17 14.73
N HIS A 38 10.84 -13.21 14.65
CA HIS A 38 10.25 -12.56 15.78
C HIS A 38 9.41 -13.64 16.45
N THR A 39 10.06 -14.41 17.32
CA THR A 39 9.43 -15.22 18.35
C THR A 39 8.76 -14.28 19.36
N TYR A 40 7.78 -13.53 18.87
CA TYR A 40 6.77 -12.85 19.66
C TYR A 40 6.15 -13.96 20.50
N THR A 41 6.37 -13.92 21.81
CA THR A 41 5.79 -14.86 22.74
C THR A 41 4.28 -14.83 22.54
N LYS A 42 3.77 -15.92 21.94
CA LYS A 42 2.44 -16.12 21.33
C LYS A 42 1.31 -16.07 22.36
N SER A 43 1.17 -14.96 23.07
CA SER A 43 -0.12 -14.61 23.64
C SER A 43 -0.84 -13.81 22.57
N PRO A 44 -1.78 -14.41 21.80
CA PRO A 44 -2.57 -13.64 20.84
C PRO A 44 -3.24 -12.48 21.60
N PRO A 45 -3.28 -11.26 21.03
CA PRO A 45 -3.92 -10.10 21.65
C PRO A 45 -5.38 -10.39 22.07
N VAL A 46 -6.00 -11.39 21.44
CA VAL A 46 -7.37 -11.85 21.64
C VAL A 46 -7.63 -12.38 23.06
N ALA A 47 -6.65 -12.97 23.73
CA ALA A 47 -6.84 -13.57 25.07
C ALA A 47 -7.08 -12.53 26.20
N ARG A 48 -7.05 -11.21 25.91
CA ARG A 48 -7.15 -10.15 26.92
C ARG A 48 -8.36 -9.22 26.77
N PHE A 49 -9.36 -9.57 25.97
CA PHE A 49 -10.61 -8.83 25.97
C PHE A 49 -11.55 -9.38 27.05
N ALA A 50 -11.24 -9.09 28.32
CA ALA A 50 -12.07 -9.50 29.47
C ALA A 50 -13.54 -9.04 29.34
N ASN A 51 -13.81 -8.02 28.52
CA ASN A 51 -15.15 -7.51 28.24
C ASN A 51 -15.78 -8.06 26.94
N ALA A 52 -15.09 -8.87 26.13
CA ALA A 52 -15.70 -9.45 24.92
C ALA A 52 -16.82 -10.45 25.26
N ASN A 53 -16.82 -11.00 26.48
CA ASN A 53 -17.89 -11.87 26.98
C ASN A 53 -19.16 -11.10 27.39
N ALA A 54 -19.08 -9.78 27.58
CA ALA A 54 -20.25 -8.97 27.91
C ALA A 54 -21.11 -8.69 26.67
N ILE A 55 -20.54 -8.82 25.47
CA ILE A 55 -21.27 -8.73 24.21
C ILE A 55 -21.91 -10.09 23.97
N LEU A 56 -23.21 -10.18 24.22
CA LEU A 56 -24.02 -11.32 23.83
C LEU A 56 -24.43 -11.11 22.37
N GLY A 57 -23.98 -11.97 21.47
CA GLY A 57 -24.35 -11.87 20.06
C GLY A 57 -23.83 -13.04 19.23
N PRO A 58 -24.38 -13.25 18.03
CA PRO A 58 -23.89 -14.26 17.11
C PRO A 58 -22.44 -14.00 16.73
N ARG A 59 -21.68 -15.08 16.56
CA ARG A 59 -20.27 -15.03 16.15
C ARG A 59 -20.07 -15.75 14.83
N VAL A 60 -19.06 -15.31 14.09
CA VAL A 60 -18.59 -15.94 12.86
C VAL A 60 -17.08 -16.19 13.00
N ALA A 61 -16.62 -17.32 12.48
CA ALA A 61 -15.21 -17.63 12.40
C ALA A 61 -14.62 -16.96 11.16
N VAL A 62 -13.61 -16.10 11.32
CA VAL A 62 -12.90 -15.49 10.20
C VAL A 62 -11.51 -16.10 10.10
N ARG A 63 -11.18 -16.67 8.94
CA ARG A 63 -9.85 -17.21 8.62
C ARG A 63 -9.17 -16.36 7.58
N LEU A 64 -7.84 -16.29 7.68
CA LEU A 64 -7.00 -15.62 6.69
C LEU A 64 -6.37 -16.69 5.80
N ALA A 65 -6.55 -16.58 4.49
CA ALA A 65 -5.97 -17.52 3.53
C ALA A 65 -4.42 -17.52 3.59
N SER A 66 -3.80 -16.40 3.98
CA SER A 66 -2.36 -16.28 4.19
C SER A 66 -1.84 -17.07 5.40
N SER A 67 -2.72 -17.51 6.31
CA SER A 67 -2.37 -18.33 7.47
C SER A 67 -3.45 -19.37 7.76
N PRO A 68 -3.63 -20.38 6.88
CA PRO A 68 -4.73 -21.33 6.99
C PRO A 68 -4.60 -22.25 8.22
N ALA A 69 -3.38 -22.42 8.73
CA ALA A 69 -3.09 -23.19 9.94
C ALA A 69 -3.33 -22.40 11.25
N SER A 70 -3.61 -21.10 11.17
CA SER A 70 -3.92 -20.29 12.35
C SER A 70 -5.33 -20.58 12.87
N GLU A 71 -5.54 -20.37 14.17
CA GLU A 71 -6.88 -20.42 14.76
C GLU A 71 -7.75 -19.30 14.18
N PRO A 72 -9.03 -19.60 13.87
CA PRO A 72 -9.92 -18.58 13.32
C PRO A 72 -10.20 -17.48 14.36
N PHE A 73 -10.37 -16.26 13.88
CA PHE A 73 -10.85 -15.16 14.70
C PHE A 73 -12.36 -15.31 14.92
N LEU A 74 -12.78 -15.57 16.16
CA LEU A 74 -14.20 -15.63 16.52
C LEU A 74 -14.74 -14.22 16.81
N LEU A 75 -15.45 -13.63 15.85
CA LEU A 75 -15.86 -12.23 15.87
C LEU A 75 -17.38 -12.08 15.93
N HIS A 76 -17.87 -11.07 16.64
CA HIS A 76 -19.31 -10.78 16.71
C HIS A 76 -19.79 -10.17 15.40
N THR A 77 -20.84 -10.75 14.83
CA THR A 77 -21.38 -10.33 13.53
C THR A 77 -21.86 -8.89 13.55
N ASP A 78 -22.42 -8.43 14.67
CA ASP A 78 -22.97 -7.08 14.79
C ASP A 78 -21.87 -6.01 14.70
N LEU A 79 -20.70 -6.29 15.28
CA LEU A 79 -19.55 -5.39 15.18
C LEU A 79 -18.98 -5.38 13.76
N LEU A 80 -18.86 -6.56 13.13
CA LEU A 80 -18.40 -6.67 11.75
C LEU A 80 -19.29 -5.86 10.80
N ARG A 81 -20.61 -6.02 10.91
CA ARG A 81 -21.61 -5.29 10.13
C ARG A 81 -21.56 -3.79 10.37
N LYS A 82 -21.39 -3.38 11.63
CA LYS A 82 -21.32 -1.97 12.02
C LYS A 82 -20.11 -1.27 11.42
N TYR A 83 -18.94 -1.91 11.45
CA TYR A 83 -17.66 -1.25 11.13
C TYR A 83 -17.12 -1.57 9.74
N SER A 84 -17.66 -2.57 9.03
CA SER A 84 -17.21 -2.97 7.69
C SER A 84 -18.39 -3.25 6.77
N ARG A 85 -18.50 -2.46 5.69
CA ARG A 85 -19.55 -2.70 4.67
C ARG A 85 -19.32 -4.00 3.91
N TYR A 86 -18.06 -4.41 3.73
CA TYR A 86 -17.71 -5.70 3.16
C TYR A 86 -18.38 -6.83 3.95
N PHE A 87 -18.17 -6.88 5.27
CA PHE A 87 -18.80 -7.91 6.10
C PHE A 87 -20.31 -7.75 6.21
N SER A 88 -20.85 -6.53 6.16
CA SER A 88 -22.30 -6.34 6.09
C SER A 88 -22.89 -7.02 4.86
N GLY A 89 -22.37 -6.73 3.67
CA GLY A 89 -22.85 -7.36 2.43
C GLY A 89 -22.64 -8.87 2.42
N LEU A 90 -21.48 -9.33 2.88
CA LEU A 90 -21.16 -10.76 2.94
C LEU A 90 -22.11 -11.54 3.87
N LEU A 91 -22.41 -10.99 5.05
CA LEU A 91 -23.26 -11.66 6.04
C LEU A 91 -24.76 -11.54 5.75
N ASP A 92 -25.18 -10.57 4.92
CA ASP A 92 -26.56 -10.43 4.44
C ASP A 92 -26.87 -11.36 3.27
N PHE A 93 -25.85 -11.80 2.54
CA PHE A 93 -26.02 -12.72 1.42
C PHE A 93 -26.26 -14.15 1.91
N PRO A 94 -27.28 -14.87 1.39
CA PRO A 94 -27.54 -16.28 1.74
C PRO A 94 -26.54 -17.23 1.04
N GLY A 95 -25.24 -17.04 1.29
CA GLY A 95 -24.14 -17.81 0.73
C GLY A 95 -23.70 -18.99 1.60
N ILE A 96 -22.61 -19.66 1.21
CA ILE A 96 -22.04 -20.77 1.97
C ILE A 96 -21.56 -20.32 3.36
N GLU A 97 -21.07 -19.09 3.46
CA GLU A 97 -20.62 -18.44 4.69
C GLU A 97 -21.75 -18.32 5.72
N SER A 98 -23.00 -18.18 5.24
CA SER A 98 -24.18 -18.08 6.09
C SER A 98 -24.52 -19.41 6.77
N SER A 99 -24.21 -20.55 6.11
CA SER A 99 -24.49 -21.89 6.63
C SER A 99 -23.32 -22.44 7.45
N THR A 100 -22.08 -22.21 7.00
CA THR A 100 -20.86 -22.65 7.71
C THR A 100 -20.52 -21.78 8.91
N LYS A 101 -21.01 -20.53 8.94
CA LYS A 101 -20.58 -19.50 9.90
C LYS A 101 -19.07 -19.29 9.88
N GLU A 102 -18.48 -19.47 8.71
CA GLU A 102 -17.05 -19.33 8.47
C GLU A 102 -16.83 -18.46 7.24
N VAL A 103 -15.96 -17.46 7.39
CA VAL A 103 -15.53 -16.56 6.34
C VAL A 103 -14.05 -16.77 6.10
N MET A 104 -13.70 -17.15 4.87
CA MET A 104 -12.31 -17.19 4.42
C MET A 104 -11.99 -15.87 3.72
N LEU A 105 -11.09 -15.07 4.29
CA LEU A 105 -10.58 -13.88 3.62
C LEU A 105 -9.37 -14.28 2.79
N ASP A 106 -9.57 -14.32 1.47
CA ASP A 106 -8.47 -14.41 0.52
C ASP A 106 -7.88 -13.03 0.27
N LEU A 107 -7.00 -12.64 1.18
CA LEU A 107 -6.26 -11.41 1.07
C LEU A 107 -4.94 -11.75 0.36
N VAL A 108 -4.86 -11.38 -0.92
CA VAL A 108 -3.72 -11.67 -1.81
C VAL A 108 -2.79 -10.44 -1.90
N GLU A 109 -1.52 -10.62 -1.49
CA GLU A 109 -0.35 -9.75 -1.67
C GLU A 109 -0.36 -8.31 -1.09
N PRO A 110 0.83 -7.70 -0.93
CA PRO A 110 1.80 -7.85 0.17
C PRO A 110 1.33 -7.26 1.52
N VAL A 111 0.09 -6.78 1.57
CA VAL A 111 -0.46 -5.99 2.67
C VAL A 111 -1.16 -6.83 3.73
N ASP A 112 -1.26 -8.13 3.45
CA ASP A 112 -2.13 -9.09 4.14
C ASP A 112 -1.40 -9.83 5.24
N VAL A 113 -0.89 -9.02 6.15
CA VAL A 113 -0.20 -9.50 7.34
C VAL A 113 -1.24 -9.77 8.41
N SER A 114 -1.22 -10.98 8.98
CA SER A 114 -2.06 -11.39 10.12
C SER A 114 -2.11 -10.32 11.22
N SER A 115 -0.99 -9.63 11.45
CA SER A 115 -0.89 -8.53 12.42
C SER A 115 -1.84 -7.36 12.10
N ALA A 116 -1.99 -6.95 10.84
CA ALA A 116 -2.93 -5.88 10.49
C ALA A 116 -4.38 -6.27 10.81
N PHE A 117 -4.73 -7.53 10.57
CA PHE A 117 -6.05 -8.05 10.92
C PHE A 117 -6.26 -8.13 12.44
N GLU A 118 -5.25 -8.49 13.22
CA GLU A 118 -5.31 -8.45 14.69
C GLU A 118 -5.65 -7.04 15.21
N TYR A 119 -5.09 -5.99 14.60
CA TYR A 119 -5.44 -4.60 14.96
C TYR A 119 -6.82 -4.17 14.47
N PHE A 120 -7.30 -4.69 13.35
CA PHE A 120 -8.70 -4.53 12.97
C PHE A 120 -9.63 -5.18 14.02
N VAL A 121 -9.30 -6.38 14.51
CA VAL A 121 -10.04 -7.03 15.60
C VAL A 121 -10.01 -6.17 16.86
N GLU A 122 -8.86 -5.64 17.27
CA GLU A 122 -8.78 -4.72 18.41
C GLU A 122 -9.70 -3.50 18.20
N PHE A 123 -9.68 -2.91 17.00
CA PHE A 123 -10.52 -1.78 16.64
C PHE A 123 -12.02 -2.08 16.74
N LEU A 124 -12.48 -3.25 16.28
CA LEU A 124 -13.90 -3.64 16.38
C LEU A 124 -14.43 -3.57 17.81
N TYR A 125 -13.61 -3.97 18.79
CA TYR A 125 -14.03 -4.04 20.20
C TYR A 125 -13.75 -2.75 20.98
N ARG A 126 -12.80 -1.92 20.53
CA ARG A 126 -12.36 -0.72 21.28
C ARG A 126 -12.64 0.60 20.60
N GLY A 127 -13.01 0.60 19.31
CA GLY A 127 -13.06 1.79 18.47
C GLY A 127 -11.68 2.41 18.16
N THR A 128 -10.60 1.74 18.54
CA THR A 128 -9.20 2.13 18.30
C THR A 128 -8.31 0.89 18.36
N TYR A 129 -7.09 0.98 17.83
CA TYR A 129 -6.05 -0.03 18.01
C TYR A 129 -4.77 0.58 18.58
N THR A 130 -3.91 -0.24 19.17
CA THR A 130 -2.67 0.20 19.79
C THR A 130 -1.50 -0.66 19.38
N ILE A 131 -0.56 -0.09 18.61
CA ILE A 131 0.69 -0.77 18.29
C ILE A 131 1.61 -0.71 19.51
N PRO A 132 2.10 -1.85 20.03
CA PRO A 132 3.00 -1.87 21.17
C PRO A 132 4.27 -1.04 20.94
N ARG A 133 4.67 -0.24 21.92
CA ARG A 133 5.91 0.59 21.88
C ARG A 133 7.20 -0.20 21.66
N ARG A 134 7.18 -1.51 21.91
CA ARG A 134 8.32 -2.41 21.68
C ARG A 134 8.59 -2.66 20.19
N ILE A 135 7.63 -2.39 19.33
CA ILE A 135 7.86 -2.28 17.90
C ILE A 135 8.46 -0.89 17.72
N ILE A 136 9.66 -0.79 17.14
CA ILE A 136 10.47 0.45 17.15
C ILE A 136 10.55 0.99 15.71
N GLY A 137 10.62 2.32 15.58
CA GLY A 137 10.99 2.98 14.33
C GLY A 137 9.99 2.75 13.19
N GLY A 138 10.51 2.50 11.99
CA GLY A 138 9.71 2.44 10.77
C GLY A 138 8.66 1.33 10.70
N ASP A 139 8.80 0.26 11.49
CA ASP A 139 7.82 -0.83 11.55
C ASP A 139 6.44 -0.34 12.03
N HIS A 140 6.40 0.69 12.89
CA HIS A 140 5.14 1.33 13.31
C HIS A 140 4.44 1.98 12.11
N ALA A 141 5.19 2.73 11.31
CA ALA A 141 4.65 3.40 10.13
C ALA A 141 4.15 2.37 9.12
N VAL A 142 4.97 1.37 8.79
CA VAL A 142 4.60 0.28 7.87
C VAL A 142 3.31 -0.40 8.32
N LEU A 143 3.17 -0.68 9.62
CA LEU A 143 1.98 -1.33 10.16
C LEU A 143 0.73 -0.43 10.11
N HIS A 144 0.86 0.88 10.37
CA HIS A 144 -0.24 1.82 10.12
C HIS A 144 -0.66 1.88 8.65
N GLY A 145 0.31 1.85 7.73
CA GLY A 145 0.05 1.76 6.29
C GLY A 145 -0.70 0.48 5.92
N LYS A 146 -0.27 -0.67 6.44
CA LYS A 146 -0.94 -1.97 6.24
C LYS A 146 -2.38 -1.97 6.76
N ILE A 147 -2.61 -1.43 7.95
CA ILE A 147 -3.95 -1.32 8.53
C ILE A 147 -4.84 -0.38 7.72
N TYR A 148 -4.29 0.72 7.20
CA TYR A 148 -5.02 1.66 6.34
C TYR A 148 -5.51 0.99 5.05
N VAL A 149 -4.64 0.25 4.37
CA VAL A 149 -5.00 -0.50 3.16
C VAL A 149 -6.01 -1.61 3.47
N LEU A 150 -5.79 -2.36 4.55
CA LEU A 150 -6.77 -3.38 4.99
C LEU A 150 -8.14 -2.75 5.24
N ALA A 151 -8.19 -1.58 5.87
CA ALA A 151 -9.43 -0.87 6.13
C ALA A 151 -10.15 -0.47 4.84
N ASP A 152 -9.41 -0.10 3.80
CA ASP A 152 -9.96 0.21 2.49
C ASP A 152 -10.58 -1.02 1.83
N ARG A 153 -9.84 -2.14 1.81
CA ARG A 153 -10.31 -3.44 1.29
C ARG A 153 -11.57 -3.94 2.01
N LEU A 154 -11.62 -3.77 3.34
CA LEU A 154 -12.78 -4.15 4.15
C LEU A 154 -13.91 -3.10 4.12
N ILE A 155 -13.75 -2.00 3.38
CA ILE A 155 -14.71 -0.89 3.31
C ILE A 155 -15.09 -0.43 4.73
N ALA A 156 -14.06 -0.17 5.54
CA ALA A 156 -14.11 0.18 6.96
C ALA A 156 -13.60 1.63 7.17
N PRO A 157 -14.40 2.65 6.81
CA PRO A 157 -13.93 4.04 6.73
C PRO A 157 -13.44 4.60 8.09
N GLU A 158 -14.04 4.15 9.19
CA GLU A 158 -13.62 4.59 10.53
C GLU A 158 -12.25 4.04 10.92
N LEU A 159 -11.93 2.80 10.53
CA LEU A 159 -10.60 2.23 10.71
C LEU A 159 -9.58 2.94 9.79
N LYS A 160 -9.95 3.19 8.52
CA LYS A 160 -9.10 3.92 7.55
C LYS A 160 -8.72 5.29 8.11
N ARG A 161 -9.70 6.04 8.61
CA ARG A 161 -9.48 7.34 9.30
C ARG A 161 -8.63 7.21 10.56
N CYS A 162 -8.88 6.20 11.40
CA CYS A 162 -8.12 5.95 12.62
C CYS A 162 -6.64 5.68 12.32
N ALA A 163 -6.35 4.88 11.28
CA ALA A 163 -4.99 4.58 10.85
C ALA A 163 -4.27 5.81 10.29
N LEU A 164 -4.96 6.64 9.50
CA LEU A 164 -4.42 7.89 8.99
C LEU A 164 -4.03 8.86 10.12
N LEU A 165 -4.91 9.05 11.10
CA LEU A 165 -4.64 9.94 12.24
C LEU A 165 -3.43 9.46 13.06
N LYS A 166 -3.31 8.15 13.29
CA LYS A 166 -2.17 7.57 14.01
C LYS A 166 -0.87 7.66 13.23
N MET A 167 -0.91 7.46 11.91
CA MET A 167 0.25 7.70 11.04
C MET A 167 0.68 9.17 11.11
N HIS A 168 -0.27 10.09 11.02
CA HIS A 168 0.03 11.53 11.10
C HIS A 168 0.66 11.88 12.45
N GLU A 169 0.11 11.38 13.56
CA GLU A 169 0.67 11.55 14.90
C GLU A 169 2.10 11.00 14.99
N LEU A 170 2.36 9.83 14.40
CA LEU A 170 3.69 9.20 14.36
C LEU A 170 4.70 10.06 13.58
N LEU A 171 4.37 10.45 12.35
CA LEU A 171 5.27 11.22 11.48
C LEU A 171 5.49 12.65 12.00
N SER A 172 4.53 13.22 12.71
CA SER A 172 4.66 14.55 13.34
C SER A 172 5.59 14.53 14.57
N ARG A 173 5.78 13.37 15.20
CA ARG A 173 6.66 13.18 16.37
C ARG A 173 8.07 12.70 15.99
N SER A 174 8.52 13.00 14.77
CA SER A 174 9.75 12.47 14.15
C SER A 174 11.03 12.54 14.99
N ALA A 175 11.07 13.35 16.05
CA ALA A 175 12.18 13.36 17.02
C ALA A 175 12.36 12.03 17.78
N ASP A 176 11.28 11.26 18.01
CA ASP A 176 11.31 10.04 18.84
C ASP A 176 11.37 8.74 18.01
N TYR A 177 11.13 8.83 16.69
CA TYR A 177 10.99 7.67 15.80
C TYR A 177 11.79 7.90 14.52
N GLU A 178 12.95 7.24 14.40
CA GLU A 178 13.73 7.25 13.15
C GLU A 178 13.09 6.27 12.14
N LEU A 179 12.19 6.79 11.31
CA LEU A 179 11.79 6.11 10.07
C LEU A 179 12.94 6.23 9.07
N THR A 180 13.58 5.11 8.75
CA THR A 180 14.69 5.12 7.79
C THR A 180 14.17 5.28 6.36
N TRP A 181 15.00 5.83 5.49
CA TRP A 181 14.67 5.95 4.06
C TRP A 181 14.45 4.59 3.40
N ASP A 182 15.16 3.55 3.86
CA ASP A 182 15.03 2.20 3.33
C ASP A 182 13.67 1.60 3.69
N GLN A 183 13.25 1.70 4.96
CA GLN A 183 11.89 1.27 5.38
C GLN A 183 10.80 2.04 4.65
N LEU A 184 11.01 3.34 4.42
CA LEU A 184 10.06 4.16 3.68
C LEU A 184 9.95 3.71 2.21
N ALA A 185 11.08 3.56 1.52
CA ALA A 185 11.16 3.23 0.10
C ALA A 185 10.76 1.79 -0.23
N GLU A 186 11.18 0.83 0.60
CA GLU A 186 11.07 -0.59 0.32
C GLU A 186 9.84 -1.23 0.94
N GLU A 187 9.26 -0.62 1.99
CA GLU A 187 8.11 -1.20 2.68
C GLU A 187 6.88 -0.29 2.66
N LEU A 188 6.98 0.92 3.23
CA LEU A 188 5.79 1.75 3.43
C LEU A 188 5.21 2.27 2.11
N ILE A 189 6.05 2.80 1.22
CA ILE A 189 5.61 3.30 -0.08
C ILE A 189 4.95 2.17 -0.90
N PRO A 190 5.58 1.01 -1.12
CA PRO A 190 4.94 -0.08 -1.86
C PRO A 190 3.61 -0.52 -1.24
N VAL A 191 3.55 -0.69 0.08
CA VAL A 191 2.32 -1.05 0.80
C VAL A 191 1.18 -0.08 0.49
N VAL A 192 1.43 1.23 0.61
CA VAL A 192 0.36 2.23 0.46
C VAL A 192 0.03 2.46 -1.01
N TYR A 193 1.03 2.62 -1.88
CA TYR A 193 0.80 2.97 -3.28
C TYR A 193 0.25 1.81 -4.10
N GLU A 194 0.71 0.58 -3.88
CA GLU A 194 0.12 -0.59 -4.54
C GLU A 194 -1.21 -0.97 -3.88
N GLY A 195 -1.32 -0.81 -2.56
CA GLY A 195 -2.50 -1.18 -1.79
C GLY A 195 -3.71 -0.26 -1.97
N THR A 196 -3.51 0.97 -2.45
CA THR A 196 -4.58 1.96 -2.66
C THR A 196 -4.72 2.37 -4.12
N GLN A 197 -4.17 1.59 -5.06
CA GLN A 197 -4.27 1.92 -6.48
C GLN A 197 -5.73 1.77 -6.90
N GLU A 198 -6.35 2.86 -7.36
CA GLU A 198 -7.64 2.77 -8.04
C GLU A 198 -7.41 1.91 -9.28
N TRP A 199 -8.11 0.77 -9.35
CA TRP A 199 -8.14 0.01 -10.58
C TRP A 199 -8.94 0.86 -11.54
N ASP A 200 -8.25 1.48 -12.50
CA ASP A 200 -8.86 2.24 -13.58
C ASP A 200 -9.87 1.30 -14.25
N CYS A 201 -11.12 1.40 -13.81
CA CYS A 201 -12.23 0.81 -14.52
C CYS A 201 -12.30 1.67 -15.77
N GLU A 202 -11.83 1.14 -16.91
CA GLU A 202 -11.83 1.76 -18.24
C GLU A 202 -13.27 2.06 -18.72
N LEU A 203 -14.04 2.80 -17.93
CA LEU A 203 -15.44 3.10 -18.16
C LEU A 203 -15.61 4.61 -18.32
N ASP A 204 -15.76 4.95 -19.59
CA ASP A 204 -16.33 6.17 -20.16
C ASP A 204 -15.66 7.51 -19.85
N ASP A 205 -14.86 7.92 -20.82
CA ASP A 205 -14.65 9.25 -21.40
C ASP A 205 -15.63 10.37 -20.97
N CYS A 206 -15.62 10.78 -19.70
CA CYS A 206 -15.87 12.16 -19.28
C CYS A 206 -15.93 12.26 -17.76
N GLN A 207 -14.81 12.59 -17.11
CA GLN A 207 -14.86 13.55 -16.02
C GLN A 207 -13.47 14.08 -15.66
N THR A 208 -13.46 15.40 -15.46
CA THR A 208 -12.40 16.20 -14.86
C THR A 208 -11.49 15.39 -13.95
N PHE A 209 -10.19 15.43 -14.25
CA PHE A 209 -9.05 14.98 -13.46
C PHE A 209 -9.05 15.69 -12.08
N LYS A 210 -10.05 15.44 -11.24
CA LYS A 210 -9.92 15.66 -9.81
C LYS A 210 -9.01 14.55 -9.36
N ALA A 211 -7.75 14.92 -9.11
CA ALA A 211 -6.84 14.06 -8.39
C ALA A 211 -7.51 13.72 -7.05
N ASN A 212 -8.20 12.58 -6.99
CA ASN A 212 -8.63 11.97 -5.75
C ASN A 212 -7.35 11.42 -5.12
N THR A 213 -6.57 12.33 -4.56
CA THR A 213 -5.34 11.98 -3.89
C THR A 213 -5.69 11.23 -2.62
N GLU A 214 -5.22 9.98 -2.54
CA GLU A 214 -5.39 9.17 -1.35
C GLU A 214 -4.70 9.83 -0.14
N PRO A 215 -5.41 10.14 0.96
CA PRO A 215 -4.85 10.94 2.06
C PRO A 215 -3.58 10.36 2.68
N MET A 216 -3.43 9.04 2.70
CA MET A 216 -2.21 8.40 3.19
C MET A 216 -1.02 8.64 2.26
N ARG A 217 -1.23 8.66 0.93
CA ARG A 217 -0.19 8.99 -0.05
C ARG A 217 0.26 10.44 0.11
N GLU A 218 -0.68 11.37 0.25
CA GLU A 218 -0.37 12.79 0.50
C GLU A 218 0.46 12.98 1.77
N LEU A 219 0.06 12.31 2.86
CA LEU A 219 0.78 12.39 4.13
C LEU A 219 2.23 11.91 3.99
N ILE A 220 2.44 10.78 3.31
CA ILE A 220 3.79 10.24 3.04
C ILE A 220 4.59 11.20 2.15
N ALA A 221 3.98 11.69 1.07
CA ALA A 221 4.62 12.64 0.16
C ALA A 221 5.02 13.94 0.85
N SER A 222 4.14 14.48 1.71
CA SER A 222 4.41 15.66 2.53
C SER A 222 5.56 15.44 3.51
N TYR A 223 5.60 14.28 4.16
CA TYR A 223 6.72 13.92 5.05
C TYR A 223 8.05 13.85 4.29
N ILE A 224 8.07 13.23 3.10
CA ILE A 224 9.28 13.17 2.26
C ILE A 224 9.69 14.57 1.79
N ALA A 225 8.73 15.41 1.40
CA ALA A 225 8.97 16.78 0.95
C ALA A 225 9.72 17.62 1.99
N GLN A 226 9.40 17.45 3.28
CA GLN A 226 10.08 18.14 4.38
C GLN A 226 11.58 17.81 4.47
N SER A 227 11.99 16.65 3.96
CA SER A 227 13.37 16.17 3.97
C SER A 227 13.86 15.78 2.56
N VAL A 228 13.43 16.51 1.53
CA VAL A 228 13.70 16.18 0.12
C VAL A 228 15.19 16.07 -0.22
N SER A 229 16.04 16.86 0.45
CA SER A 229 17.49 16.76 0.29
C SER A 229 18.05 15.43 0.80
N GLY A 230 17.48 14.91 1.89
CA GLY A 230 17.82 13.59 2.44
C GLY A 230 17.36 12.47 1.52
N ALA A 231 16.12 12.55 1.03
CA ALA A 231 15.57 11.56 0.10
C ALA A 231 16.37 11.47 -1.21
N ARG A 232 16.69 12.61 -1.83
CA ARG A 232 17.44 12.66 -3.11
C ARG A 232 18.84 12.06 -3.03
N ALA A 233 19.45 12.09 -1.86
CA ALA A 233 20.79 11.51 -1.66
C ALA A 233 20.79 9.98 -1.60
N ARG A 234 19.61 9.34 -1.54
CA ARG A 234 19.47 7.89 -1.32
C ARG A 234 19.05 7.15 -2.61
N PRO A 235 19.81 6.14 -3.06
CA PRO A 235 19.46 5.36 -4.24
C PRO A 235 18.09 4.67 -4.17
N CYS A 236 17.72 4.10 -3.00
CA CYS A 236 16.44 3.43 -2.77
C CYS A 236 15.24 4.36 -3.00
N MET A 237 15.31 5.60 -2.52
CA MET A 237 14.28 6.61 -2.77
C MET A 237 14.20 7.00 -4.24
N MET A 238 15.33 7.11 -4.94
CA MET A 238 15.33 7.39 -6.39
C MET A 238 14.71 6.24 -7.19
N GLU A 239 14.88 4.99 -6.75
CA GLU A 239 14.18 3.84 -7.33
C GLU A 239 12.68 3.90 -7.05
N ALA A 240 12.27 4.22 -5.81
CA ALA A 240 10.87 4.42 -5.47
C ALA A 240 10.22 5.53 -6.31
N PHE A 241 10.87 6.68 -6.54
CA PHE A 241 10.33 7.74 -7.40
C PHE A 241 10.18 7.32 -8.86
N ARG A 242 11.04 6.45 -9.37
CA ARG A 242 10.88 5.89 -10.73
C ARG A 242 9.73 4.90 -10.80
N LYS A 243 9.52 4.11 -9.73
CA LYS A 243 8.45 3.11 -9.66
C LYS A 243 7.07 3.74 -9.43
N TYR A 244 7.02 4.82 -8.65
CA TYR A 244 5.79 5.53 -8.27
C TYR A 244 5.88 7.02 -8.66
N PRO A 245 5.72 7.38 -9.95
CA PRO A 245 5.83 8.77 -10.40
C PRO A 245 4.84 9.71 -9.70
N GLU A 246 3.66 9.24 -9.32
CA GLU A 246 2.65 9.98 -8.59
C GLU A 246 3.11 10.38 -7.17
N LEU A 247 4.05 9.63 -6.56
CA LEU A 247 4.69 10.04 -5.31
C LEU A 247 5.48 11.33 -5.52
N MET A 248 6.21 11.43 -6.64
CA MET A 248 7.01 12.60 -6.97
C MET A 248 6.11 13.81 -7.27
N GLU A 249 5.00 13.61 -7.98
CA GLU A 249 4.01 14.67 -8.24
C GLU A 249 3.41 15.22 -6.94
N ASN A 250 2.96 14.34 -6.05
CA ASN A 250 2.43 14.72 -4.74
C ASN A 250 3.49 15.44 -3.88
N MET A 251 4.73 14.97 -3.92
CA MET A 251 5.84 15.60 -3.19
C MET A 251 6.13 17.01 -3.74
N LEU A 252 6.17 17.17 -5.06
CA LEU A 252 6.38 18.46 -5.72
C LEU A 252 5.31 19.46 -5.33
N PHE A 253 4.05 19.05 -5.25
CA PHE A 253 2.95 19.89 -4.79
C PHE A 253 3.18 20.44 -3.37
N HIS A 254 3.68 19.62 -2.45
CA HIS A 254 3.99 20.09 -1.09
C HIS A 254 5.24 20.98 -1.02
N VAL A 255 6.24 20.72 -1.87
CA VAL A 255 7.42 21.59 -2.00
C VAL A 255 7.01 22.96 -2.54
N THR A 256 6.14 23.01 -3.55
CA THR A 256 5.66 24.28 -4.12
C THR A 256 4.72 25.03 -3.18
N ASP A 257 3.86 24.38 -2.39
CA ASP A 257 3.06 25.08 -1.38
C ASP A 257 3.94 25.69 -0.27
N SER A 258 4.98 24.95 0.14
CA SER A 258 5.98 25.43 1.09
C SER A 258 6.79 26.61 0.54
N LEU A 259 7.07 26.61 -0.78
CA LEU A 259 7.81 27.64 -1.50
C LEU A 259 6.93 28.76 -2.08
N GLY A 260 5.61 28.59 -2.20
CA GLY A 260 4.67 29.67 -2.48
C GLY A 260 4.65 30.68 -1.34
N LYS A 261 5.07 30.24 -0.15
CA LYS A 261 5.43 31.07 1.00
C LYS A 261 6.89 31.56 0.96
N MET A 262 7.75 31.01 0.09
CA MET A 262 9.18 31.34 -0.10
C MET A 262 9.71 31.14 -1.55
N ASN A 263 9.52 32.14 -2.43
CA ASN A 263 10.16 32.35 -3.75
C ASN A 263 10.16 31.23 -4.83
N GLN A 264 9.50 31.51 -5.96
CA GLN A 264 9.33 30.66 -7.17
C GLN A 264 10.63 30.12 -7.80
N THR A 265 11.75 30.86 -7.74
CA THR A 265 13.01 30.53 -8.44
C THR A 265 13.65 29.20 -7.98
N ARG A 266 13.33 28.72 -6.77
CA ARG A 266 13.84 27.43 -6.26
C ARG A 266 13.12 26.21 -6.83
N VAL A 267 11.86 26.36 -7.24
CA VAL A 267 11.05 25.29 -7.82
C VAL A 267 11.59 24.90 -9.18
N ASP A 268 11.85 25.88 -10.04
CA ASP A 268 12.35 25.66 -11.41
C ASP A 268 13.72 24.97 -11.42
N TYR A 269 14.59 25.31 -10.45
CA TYR A 269 15.89 24.66 -10.29
C TYR A 269 15.77 23.20 -9.84
N PHE A 270 14.76 22.87 -9.03
CA PHE A 270 14.51 21.50 -8.61
C PHE A 270 14.01 20.64 -9.77
N LEU A 271 13.02 21.14 -10.53
CA LEU A 271 12.46 20.46 -11.69
C LEU A 271 13.53 20.18 -12.76
N ALA A 272 14.42 21.13 -13.04
CA ALA A 272 15.50 20.99 -14.02
C ALA A 272 16.60 19.96 -13.65
N LYS A 273 16.58 19.41 -12.43
CA LYS A 273 17.60 18.49 -11.92
C LYS A 273 17.08 17.09 -11.58
N VAL A 274 15.78 16.86 -11.67
CA VAL A 274 15.11 15.59 -11.33
C VAL A 274 14.61 14.89 -12.59
N VAL A 275 14.20 15.65 -13.61
CA VAL A 275 14.01 15.20 -15.00
C VAL A 275 15.37 15.05 -15.68
#